data_AF-A0A1C6E021-F1
#
_entry.id   AF-A0A1C6E021-F1
#
_cell.length_a   1.000
_cell.length_b   1.000
_cell.length_c   1.000
_cell.angle_alpha   90.00
_cell.angle_beta   90.00
_cell.angle_gamma   90.00
#
_symmetry.space_group_name_H-M   'P 1'
#
loop_
_entity.id
_entity.type
_entity.pdbx_description
1 polymer ?
#
loop_
_entity_poly.entity_id
_entity_poly.type
_entity_poly.pdbx_seq_one_letter_code
_entity_poly.pdbx_strand_id
1 'polypeptide(L)'
;MNETKVHGYRHKTTEELVKAIDECTSLSQLFALIQHEHITIQMLTRPGASNLAPKILSPKEITGNRDTPFERLRKQVRESVLEDERRLKQSKLIAECERLSRLNKNDKIK
;
A
#
# COMPACT_ATOMS: atom_id res chain seq x y z
N MET A 1 26.74 10.48 -25.01
CA MET A 1 25.71 9.71 -24.30
C MET A 1 24.71 10.73 -23.77
N ASN A 2 23.44 10.66 -24.19
CA ASN A 2 22.45 11.66 -23.82
C ASN A 2 22.00 11.42 -22.37
N GLU A 3 22.35 12.34 -21.48
CA GLU A 3 21.86 12.41 -20.11
C GLU A 3 20.37 12.73 -20.15
N THR A 4 19.52 11.70 -20.11
CA THR A 4 18.12 11.86 -19.78
C THR A 4 18.03 12.36 -18.35
N LYS A 5 17.88 13.68 -18.20
CA LYS A 5 17.48 14.34 -16.95
C LYS A 5 16.28 13.59 -16.36
N VAL A 6 16.51 12.84 -15.30
CA VAL A 6 15.46 12.20 -14.50
C VAL A 6 14.73 13.33 -13.79
N HIS A 7 13.62 13.78 -14.38
CA HIS A 7 12.70 14.73 -13.76
C HIS A 7 12.31 14.15 -12.40
N GLY A 8 12.49 14.92 -11.32
CA GLY A 8 12.23 14.46 -9.95
C GLY A 8 10.90 13.72 -9.89
N TYR A 9 10.93 12.48 -9.37
CA TYR A 9 9.77 11.62 -9.32
C TYR A 9 8.62 12.33 -8.61
N ARG A 10 7.59 12.73 -9.37
CA ARG A 10 6.34 13.20 -8.79
C ARG A 10 5.58 11.95 -8.32
N HIS A 11 5.45 11.81 -7.01
CA HIS A 11 4.63 10.76 -6.43
C HIS A 11 3.21 10.85 -7.00
N LYS A 12 2.71 9.72 -7.49
CA LYS A 12 1.32 9.59 -7.94
C LYS A 12 0.38 9.84 -6.77
N THR A 13 -0.81 10.39 -7.06
CA THR A 13 -1.86 10.44 -6.04
C THR A 13 -2.37 9.03 -5.72
N THR A 14 -3.06 8.87 -4.60
CA THR A 14 -3.66 7.59 -4.21
C THR A 14 -4.59 7.05 -5.30
N GLU A 15 -5.38 7.90 -5.96
CA GLU A 15 -6.27 7.50 -7.05
C GLU A 15 -5.48 7.03 -8.28
N GLU A 16 -4.40 7.74 -8.63
CA GLU A 16 -3.51 7.35 -9.72
C GLU A 16 -2.78 6.03 -9.44
N LEU A 17 -2.36 5.80 -8.19
CA LEU A 17 -1.76 4.55 -7.75
C LEU A 17 -2.75 3.39 -7.83
N VAL A 18 -3.97 3.58 -7.31
CA VAL A 18 -5.02 2.55 -7.38
C VAL A 18 -5.33 2.20 -8.84
N LYS A 19 -5.46 3.21 -9.71
CA LYS A 19 -5.66 2.99 -11.14
C LYS A 19 -4.48 2.25 -11.78
N ALA A 20 -3.24 2.65 -11.49
CA ALA A 20 -2.05 1.99 -12.03
C ALA A 20 -1.91 0.53 -11.56
N ILE A 21 -2.24 0.25 -10.30
CA ILE A 21 -2.35 -1.12 -9.79
C ILE A 21 -3.43 -1.87 -10.56
N ASP A 22 -4.56 -1.20 -10.83
CA ASP A 22 -5.68 -1.81 -11.53
C ASP A 22 -5.42 -2.09 -13.03
N GLU A 23 -4.46 -1.40 -13.62
CA GLU A 23 -4.01 -1.60 -15.00
C GLU A 23 -2.87 -2.63 -15.10
N CYS A 24 -2.26 -3.04 -13.98
CA CYS A 24 -1.22 -4.06 -13.98
C CYS A 24 -1.80 -5.43 -14.34
N THR A 25 -1.35 -6.00 -15.45
CA THR A 25 -1.75 -7.34 -15.93
C THR A 25 -0.70 -8.41 -15.66
N SER A 26 0.49 -7.99 -15.19
CA SER A 26 1.61 -8.89 -14.94
C SER A 26 2.30 -8.60 -13.61
N LEU A 27 2.93 -9.65 -13.08
CA LEU A 27 3.67 -9.59 -11.81
C LEU A 27 4.85 -8.60 -11.88
N SER A 28 5.55 -8.57 -13.01
CA SER A 28 6.68 -7.66 -13.23
C SER A 28 6.25 -6.20 -13.28
N GLN A 29 5.12 -5.86 -13.92
CA GLN A 29 4.57 -4.50 -13.88
C GLN A 29 4.19 -4.08 -12.46
N LEU A 30 3.52 -4.97 -11.72
CA LEU A 30 3.14 -4.71 -10.34
C LEU A 30 4.37 -4.49 -9.45
N PHE A 31 5.42 -5.30 -9.60
CA PHE A 31 6.68 -5.12 -8.84
C PHE A 31 7.43 -3.84 -9.22
N ALA A 32 7.45 -3.47 -10.50
CA ALA A 32 8.02 -2.20 -10.92
C ALA A 32 7.28 -1.04 -10.24
N LEU A 33 5.94 -1.07 -10.22
CA LEU A 33 5.13 -0.06 -9.55
C LEU A 33 5.42 0.02 -8.05
N ILE A 34 5.48 -1.14 -7.37
CA ILE A 34 5.82 -1.22 -5.93
C ILE A 34 7.18 -0.56 -5.65
N GLN A 35 8.19 -0.87 -6.47
CA GLN A 35 9.55 -0.34 -6.28
C GLN A 35 9.62 1.16 -6.57
N HIS A 36 9.04 1.60 -7.69
CA HIS A 36 9.10 3.00 -8.11
C HIS A 36 8.32 3.94 -7.19
N GLU A 37 7.19 3.49 -6.65
CA GLU A 37 6.34 4.30 -5.77
C GLU A 37 6.59 4.00 -4.28
N HIS A 38 7.61 3.20 -3.96
CA HIS A 38 7.99 2.80 -2.60
C HIS A 38 6.80 2.26 -1.77
N ILE A 39 5.93 1.48 -2.41
CA ILE A 39 4.75 0.90 -1.75
C ILE A 39 5.23 -0.16 -0.76
N THR A 40 4.92 0.06 0.52
CA THR A 40 5.21 -0.94 1.55
C THR A 40 4.01 -1.85 1.70
N ILE A 41 4.24 -3.17 1.71
CA ILE A 41 3.19 -4.17 1.95
C ILE A 41 3.48 -4.86 3.27
N GLN A 42 2.52 -4.89 4.18
CA GLN A 42 2.67 -5.62 5.42
C GLN A 42 2.54 -7.12 5.19
N MET A 43 3.50 -7.88 5.72
CA MET A 43 3.42 -9.32 5.77
C MET A 43 2.47 -9.73 6.90
N LEU A 44 1.40 -10.45 6.56
CA LEU A 44 0.47 -10.98 7.54
C LEU A 44 1.12 -12.16 8.29
N THR A 45 1.46 -11.95 9.56
CA THR A 45 1.88 -13.04 10.45
C THR A 45 0.66 -13.60 11.18
N ARG A 46 0.32 -14.86 10.93
CA ARG A 46 -0.68 -15.59 11.72
C ARG A 46 0.04 -16.51 12.72
N PRO A 47 -0.15 -16.35 14.03
CA PRO A 47 0.34 -17.31 15.02
C PRO A 47 -0.12 -18.73 14.66
N GLY A 48 0.78 -19.70 14.70
CA GLY A 48 0.48 -21.09 14.35
C GLY A 48 0.34 -21.37 12.84
N ALA A 49 0.63 -20.41 11.95
CA ALA A 49 0.66 -20.67 10.50
C ALA A 49 1.66 -21.78 10.11
N SER A 50 2.77 -21.90 10.84
CA SER A 50 3.75 -22.97 10.69
C SER A 50 3.22 -24.36 11.05
N ASN A 51 2.11 -24.43 11.80
CA ASN A 51 1.46 -25.70 12.18
C ASN A 51 0.41 -26.15 11.17
N LEU A 52 0.11 -25.32 10.15
CA LEU A 52 -0.80 -25.69 9.09
C LEU A 52 -0.10 -26.64 8.13
N ALA A 53 -0.72 -27.78 7.87
CA ALA A 53 -0.23 -28.68 6.82
C ALA A 53 -0.33 -27.99 5.46
N PRO A 54 0.72 -28.05 4.61
CA PRO A 54 0.67 -27.49 3.26
C PRO A 54 -0.51 -28.10 2.48
N LYS A 55 -1.44 -27.25 2.02
CA LYS A 55 -2.51 -27.69 1.13
C LYS A 55 -1.97 -27.70 -0.30
N ILE A 56 -1.80 -28.89 -0.88
CA ILE A 56 -1.53 -29.03 -2.31
C ILE A 56 -2.84 -28.79 -3.06
N LEU A 57 -2.85 -27.78 -3.93
CA LEU A 57 -4.00 -27.45 -4.76
C LEU A 57 -3.92 -28.22 -6.08
N SER A 58 -5.05 -28.75 -6.53
CA SER A 58 -5.16 -29.33 -7.87
C SER A 58 -5.10 -28.23 -8.95
N PRO A 59 -4.69 -28.55 -10.19
CA PRO A 59 -4.66 -27.56 -11.29
C PRO A 59 -6.00 -26.86 -11.50
N LYS A 60 -7.13 -27.56 -11.32
CA LYS A 60 -8.48 -26.98 -11.41
C LYS A 60 -8.80 -26.01 -10.27
N GLU A 61 -8.27 -26.23 -9.06
CA GLU A 61 -8.40 -25.28 -7.96
C GLU A 61 -7.52 -24.04 -8.15
N ILE A 62 -6.39 -24.18 -8.87
CA ILE A 62 -5.48 -23.07 -9.18
C ILE A 62 -6.05 -22.19 -10.31
N THR A 63 -6.63 -22.79 -11.36
CA THR A 63 -7.09 -22.06 -12.56
C THR A 63 -8.59 -21.82 -12.61
N GLY A 64 -9.38 -22.59 -11.86
CA GLY A 64 -10.85 -22.54 -11.90
C GLY A 64 -11.47 -21.42 -11.05
N ASN A 65 -10.66 -20.70 -10.28
CA ASN A 65 -11.13 -19.62 -9.43
C ASN A 65 -10.57 -18.27 -9.90
N ARG A 66 -11.39 -17.20 -9.83
CA ARG A 66 -10.92 -15.83 -10.13
C ARG A 66 -9.90 -15.33 -9.10
N ASP A 67 -9.77 -16.01 -7.98
CA ASP A 67 -8.81 -15.74 -6.90
C ASP A 67 -7.43 -16.35 -7.16
N THR A 68 -6.76 -15.86 -8.21
CA THR A 68 -5.39 -16.31 -8.53
C THR A 68 -4.36 -15.72 -7.55
N PRO A 69 -3.16 -16.32 -7.42
CA PRO A 69 -2.09 -15.72 -6.61
C PRO A 69 -1.75 -14.27 -7.01
N PHE A 70 -1.82 -13.95 -8.30
CA PHE A 70 -1.58 -12.60 -8.79
C PHE A 70 -2.68 -11.63 -8.34
N GLU A 71 -3.95 -12.01 -8.48
CA GLU A 71 -5.08 -11.19 -8.03
C GLU A 71 -5.04 -10.92 -6.52
N ARG A 72 -4.66 -11.93 -5.71
CA ARG A 72 -4.46 -11.77 -4.27
C ARG A 72 -3.38 -10.75 -3.94
N LEU A 73 -2.22 -10.84 -4.61
CA LEU A 73 -1.13 -9.89 -4.40
C LEU A 73 -1.55 -8.48 -4.83
N ARG A 74 -2.15 -8.34 -6.02
CA ARG A 74 -2.63 -7.06 -6.55
C ARG A 74 -3.63 -6.40 -5.60
N LYS A 75 -4.56 -7.17 -5.05
CA LYS A 75 -5.50 -6.71 -4.01
C LYS A 75 -4.77 -6.23 -2.75
N GLN A 76 -3.79 -6.99 -2.25
CA GLN A 76 -3.04 -6.62 -1.06
C GLN A 76 -2.23 -5.33 -1.26
N VAL A 77 -1.63 -5.13 -2.43
CA VAL A 77 -0.92 -3.89 -2.78
C VAL A 77 -1.89 -2.70 -2.78
N ARG A 78 -3.06 -2.88 -3.38
CA ARG A 78 -4.13 -1.87 -3.43
C ARG A 78 -4.61 -1.49 -2.02
N GLU A 79 -4.83 -2.47 -1.15
CA GLU A 79 -5.23 -2.24 0.23
C GLU A 79 -4.17 -1.47 1.01
N SER A 80 -2.87 -1.79 0.81
CA SER A 80 -1.78 -1.10 1.48
C SER A 80 -1.71 0.40 1.14
N VAL A 81 -1.88 0.74 -0.15
CA VAL A 81 -1.91 2.15 -0.60
C VAL A 81 -3.07 2.92 0.04
N LEU A 82 -4.24 2.30 0.14
CA LEU A 82 -5.40 2.92 0.78
C LEU A 82 -5.20 3.08 2.29
N GLU A 83 -4.57 2.10 2.94
CA GLU A 83 -4.32 2.15 4.37
C GLU A 83 -3.30 3.23 4.73
N ASP A 84 -2.23 3.38 3.94
CA ASP A 84 -1.24 4.43 4.13
C ASP A 84 -1.87 5.83 3.98
N GLU A 85 -2.79 6.01 3.03
CA GLU A 85 -3.54 7.27 2.90
C GLU A 85 -4.39 7.58 4.14
N ARG A 86 -5.06 6.55 4.69
CA ARG A 86 -5.83 6.69 5.93
C ARG A 86 -4.93 7.05 7.11
N ARG A 87 -3.78 6.39 7.26
CA ARG A 87 -2.80 6.70 8.31
C ARG A 87 -2.27 8.13 8.19
N LEU A 88 -2.00 8.60 6.97
CA LEU A 88 -1.55 9.97 6.71
C LEU A 88 -2.61 11.02 7.07
N LYS A 89 -3.88 10.77 6.73
CA LYS A 89 -4.99 11.65 7.15
C LYS A 89 -5.13 11.69 8.67
N GLN A 90 -5.03 10.54 9.32
CA GLN A 90 -5.13 10.43 10.77
C GLN A 90 -3.98 11.15 11.47
N SER A 91 -2.73 11.00 10.99
CA SER A 91 -1.57 11.66 11.60
C SER A 91 -1.64 13.18 11.50
N LYS A 92 -2.10 13.71 10.36
CA LYS A 92 -2.34 15.15 10.18
C LYS A 92 -3.37 15.69 11.17
N LEU A 93 -4.48 14.97 11.35
CA LEU A 93 -5.54 15.34 12.30
C LEU A 93 -5.00 15.37 13.73
N ILE A 94 -4.22 14.35 14.14
CA ILE A 94 -3.61 14.28 15.47
C ILE A 94 -2.65 15.46 15.68
N ALA A 95 -1.77 15.74 14.72
CA ALA A 95 -0.85 16.86 14.79
C ALA A 95 -1.57 18.21 14.92
N GLU A 96 -2.70 18.39 14.22
CA GLU A 96 -3.52 19.59 14.32
C GLU A 96 -4.20 19.72 15.70
N CYS A 97 -4.78 18.64 16.22
CA CYS A 97 -5.35 18.61 17.56
C CYS A 97 -4.31 18.97 18.65
N GLU A 98 -3.10 18.42 18.55
CA GLU A 98 -2.00 18.75 19.45
C GLU A 98 -1.61 20.22 19.38
N ARG A 99 -1.53 20.79 18.18
CA ARG A 99 -1.22 22.21 17.96
C ARG A 99 -2.26 23.12 18.61
N LEU A 100 -3.55 22.83 18.43
CA LEU A 100 -4.66 23.60 19.02
C LEU A 100 -4.67 23.49 20.56
N SER A 101 -4.39 22.31 21.10
CA SER A 101 -4.28 22.10 22.55
C SER A 101 -3.17 22.95 23.18
N ARG A 102 -2.01 23.07 22.50
CA ARG A 102 -0.89 23.91 22.96
C ARG A 102 -1.25 25.40 22.95
N LEU A 103 -1.92 25.88 21.90
CA LEU A 103 -2.37 27.28 21.81
C LEU A 103 -3.34 27.63 22.96
N ASN A 104 -4.35 26.80 23.20
CA ASN A 104 -5.34 27.04 24.26
C ASN A 104 -4.73 27.01 25.68
N LYS A 105 -3.66 26.24 25.90
CA LYS A 105 -2.91 26.27 27.16
C LYS A 105 -2.16 27.60 27.35
N ASN A 106 -1.63 28.18 26.28
CA ASN A 106 -0.88 29.44 26.34
C ASN A 106 -1.79 30.66 26.54
N ASP A 107 -3.02 30.62 26.02
CA ASP A 107 -4.03 31.68 26.23
C ASP A 107 -4.57 31.72 27.68
N LYS A 108 -4.48 30.61 28.42
CA LYS A 108 -4.88 30.53 29.84
C LYS A 108 -3.84 31.04 30.85
N ILE A 109 -2.64 31.44 30.39
CA ILE A 109 -1.52 31.87 31.24
C ILE A 109 -1.34 33.41 31.21
N LYS A 110 -2.26 34.16 30.58
CA LYS A 110 -2.35 35.62 30.67
C LYS A 110 -3.55 36.04 31.52
#